data_AF-C7PYQ0-F1
#
_entry.id   AF-C7PYQ0-F1
#
_cell.length_a   1.000
_cell.length_b   1.000
_cell.length_c   1.000
_cell.angle_alpha   90.00
_cell.angle_beta   90.00
_cell.angle_gamma   90.00
#
_symmetry.space_group_name_H-M   'P 1'
#
loop_
_entity.id
_entity.type
_entity.pdbx_description
1 polymer ?
#
loop_
_entity_poly.entity_id
_entity_poly.type
_entity_poly.pdbx_seq_one_letter_code
_entity_poly.pdbx_strand_id
1 'polypeptide(L)'
;MPLQVDDVAERAFVRIVGALRSVRVTSERSQNSLSTFLPVRGRAISEWETGAIQPKLSHLIQWSWELDRRLVIVGRDGELRNDSLRQRPGESWEVFERRRLATPLRNRRQAMGMAQGELADLVGVTRDSIQRWELVRVPPRPIALIVWAQKLG
;
A
#
# COMPACT_ATOMS: atom_id res chain seq x y z
N MET A 1 9.22 17.65 7.89
CA MET A 1 9.53 16.47 8.72
C MET A 1 9.74 15.27 7.80
N PRO A 2 10.87 14.56 7.88
CA PRO A 2 11.12 13.41 7.02
C PRO A 2 10.39 12.16 7.53
N LEU A 3 9.86 11.35 6.61
CA LEU A 3 9.26 10.04 6.90
C LEU A 3 10.25 9.18 7.70
N GLN A 4 9.82 8.65 8.84
CA GLN A 4 10.64 7.76 9.66
C GLN A 4 10.52 6.32 9.14
N VAL A 5 11.34 6.01 8.14
CA VAL A 5 11.48 4.65 7.62
C VAL A 5 12.48 3.89 8.49
N ASP A 6 12.07 2.75 9.04
CA ASP A 6 12.96 1.81 9.71
C ASP A 6 13.22 0.58 8.83
N ASP A 7 14.25 -0.21 9.18
CA ASP A 7 14.62 -1.40 8.41
C ASP A 7 13.48 -2.42 8.33
N VAL A 8 12.55 -2.43 9.29
CA VAL A 8 11.40 -3.34 9.28
C VAL A 8 10.47 -2.96 8.14
N ALA A 9 10.20 -1.67 7.95
CA ALA A 9 9.42 -1.14 6.84
C ALA A 9 10.08 -1.45 5.50
N GLU A 10 11.41 -1.27 5.38
CA GLU A 10 12.14 -1.57 4.15
C GLU A 10 12.09 -3.06 3.82
N ARG A 11 12.36 -3.94 4.79
CA ARG A 11 12.25 -5.39 4.60
C ARG A 11 10.83 -5.82 4.25
N ALA A 12 9.81 -5.21 4.84
CA ALA A 12 8.42 -5.49 4.48
C ALA A 12 8.13 -5.08 3.03
N PHE A 13 8.61 -3.91 2.60
CA PHE A 13 8.45 -3.45 1.23
C PHE A 13 9.14 -4.38 0.21
N VAL A 14 10.40 -4.75 0.48
CA VAL A 14 11.16 -5.70 -0.36
C VAL A 14 10.44 -7.05 -0.44
N ARG A 15 9.89 -7.56 0.66
CA ARG A 15 9.11 -8.80 0.66
C ARG A 15 7.86 -8.71 -0.20
N ILE A 16 7.11 -7.60 -0.17
CA ILE A 16 5.93 -7.40 -1.02
C ILE A 16 6.32 -7.45 -2.50
N VAL A 17 7.34 -6.68 -2.90
CA VAL A 17 7.82 -6.66 -4.30
C VAL A 17 8.36 -8.04 -4.70
N GLY A 18 9.14 -8.68 -3.84
CA GLY A 18 9.67 -10.03 -4.07
C GLY A 18 8.59 -11.09 -4.24
N ALA A 19 7.51 -11.01 -3.44
CA ALA A 19 6.37 -11.91 -3.56
C ALA A 19 5.63 -11.70 -4.90
N LEU A 20 5.38 -10.46 -5.31
CA LEU A 20 4.76 -10.16 -6.61
C LEU A 20 5.63 -10.65 -7.77
N ARG A 21 6.95 -10.41 -7.71
CA ARG A 21 7.90 -10.94 -8.68
C ARG A 21 7.87 -12.47 -8.75
N SER A 22 7.85 -13.14 -7.59
CA SER A 22 7.81 -14.61 -7.52
C SER A 22 6.53 -15.17 -8.15
N VAL A 23 5.36 -14.59 -7.83
CA VAL A 23 4.08 -14.96 -8.45
C VAL A 23 4.12 -14.72 -9.96
N ARG A 24 4.65 -13.57 -10.41
CA ARG A 24 4.81 -13.29 -11.84
C ARG A 24 5.64 -14.37 -12.54
N VAL A 25 6.82 -14.69 -12.03
CA VAL A 25 7.75 -15.66 -12.64
C VAL A 25 7.13 -17.06 -12.67
N THR A 26 6.49 -17.49 -11.58
CA THR A 26 5.83 -18.81 -11.50
C THR A 26 4.59 -18.91 -12.39
N SER A 27 3.93 -17.78 -12.67
CA SER A 27 2.84 -17.70 -13.66
C SER A 27 3.32 -17.49 -15.10
N GLU A 28 4.62 -17.55 -15.36
CA GLU A 28 5.26 -17.34 -16.68
C GLU A 28 4.92 -15.99 -17.35
N ARG A 29 4.46 -15.00 -16.58
CA ARG A 29 4.10 -13.68 -17.10
C ARG A 29 5.35 -12.83 -17.32
N SER A 30 5.52 -12.32 -18.54
CA SER A 30 6.60 -11.37 -18.84
C SER A 30 6.30 -9.99 -18.26
N GLN A 31 7.35 -9.21 -17.97
CA GLN A 31 7.19 -7.81 -17.56
C GLN A 31 6.46 -6.99 -18.64
N ASN A 32 6.74 -7.25 -19.92
CA ASN A 32 6.04 -6.58 -21.03
C ASN A 32 4.53 -6.89 -21.03
N SER A 33 4.15 -8.15 -20.81
CA SER A 33 2.74 -8.55 -20.72
C SER A 33 2.02 -7.85 -19.56
N LEU A 34 2.63 -7.79 -18.37
CA LEU A 34 2.05 -7.05 -17.24
C LEU A 34 1.95 -5.54 -17.49
N SER A 35 2.92 -4.98 -18.20
CA SER A 35 2.91 -3.55 -18.53
C SER A 35 1.82 -3.14 -19.52
N THR A 36 1.15 -4.09 -20.18
CA THR A 36 -0.05 -3.78 -20.98
C THR A 36 -1.23 -3.39 -20.08
N PHE A 37 -1.28 -3.92 -18.85
CA PHE A 37 -2.37 -3.70 -17.90
C PHE A 37 -2.03 -2.67 -16.80
N LEU A 38 -0.75 -2.36 -16.64
CA LEU A 38 -0.29 -1.22 -15.87
C LEU A 38 -0.10 -0.04 -16.82
N PRO A 39 -0.53 1.18 -16.51
CA PRO A 39 -0.31 2.36 -17.37
C PRO A 39 1.16 2.84 -17.29
N VAL A 40 2.12 1.93 -17.49
CA VAL A 40 3.57 2.13 -17.39
C VAL A 40 4.27 1.32 -18.48
N ARG A 41 5.51 1.67 -18.81
CA ARG A 41 6.33 0.88 -19.74
C ARG A 41 6.89 -0.36 -19.05
N GLY A 42 7.14 -1.46 -19.78
CA GLY A 42 7.73 -2.71 -19.25
C GLY A 42 8.99 -2.52 -18.41
N ARG A 43 9.85 -1.56 -18.79
CA ARG A 43 11.05 -1.18 -18.02
C ARG A 43 10.73 -0.76 -16.58
N ALA A 44 9.60 -0.12 -16.33
CA ALA A 44 9.22 0.32 -14.98
C ALA A 44 9.05 -0.86 -14.03
N ILE A 45 8.49 -1.99 -14.50
CA ILE A 45 8.33 -3.19 -13.67
C ILE A 45 9.69 -3.77 -13.32
N SER A 46 10.64 -3.80 -14.26
CA SER A 46 12.02 -4.21 -13.98
C SER A 46 12.69 -3.32 -12.94
N GLU A 47 12.53 -2.00 -13.06
CA GLU A 47 13.05 -1.02 -12.10
C GLU A 47 12.41 -1.18 -10.71
N TRP A 48 11.14 -1.58 -10.63
CA TRP A 48 10.49 -1.88 -9.36
C TRP A 48 11.00 -3.19 -8.75
N GLU A 49 11.12 -4.24 -9.56
CA GLU A 49 11.59 -5.56 -9.13
C GLU A 49 13.06 -5.56 -8.66
N THR A 50 13.87 -4.64 -9.18
CA THR A 50 15.27 -4.45 -8.80
C THR A 50 15.43 -3.43 -7.67
N GLY A 51 14.36 -2.71 -7.29
CA GLY A 51 14.41 -1.63 -6.30
C GLY A 51 15.06 -0.35 -6.82
N ALA A 52 15.37 -0.25 -8.11
CA ALA A 52 15.93 0.96 -8.71
C ALA A 52 14.97 2.16 -8.59
N ILE A 53 13.67 1.92 -8.69
CA ILE A 53 12.63 2.93 -8.48
C ILE A 53 11.49 2.33 -7.65
N GLN A 54 10.91 3.11 -6.73
CA GLN A 54 9.72 2.69 -6.01
C GLN A 54 8.43 2.95 -6.81
N PRO A 55 7.53 1.96 -6.97
CA PRO A 55 6.18 2.18 -7.50
C PRO A 55 5.36 3.13 -6.62
N LYS A 56 4.33 3.74 -7.22
CA LYS A 56 3.24 4.37 -6.47
C LYS A 56 2.35 3.28 -5.87
N LEU A 57 1.56 3.62 -4.84
CA LEU A 57 0.60 2.69 -4.25
C LEU A 57 -0.40 2.15 -5.29
N SER A 58 -0.87 3.01 -6.20
CA SER A 58 -1.74 2.62 -7.31
C SER A 58 -1.13 1.51 -8.18
N HIS A 59 0.16 1.61 -8.49
CA HIS A 59 0.85 0.60 -9.27
C HIS A 59 0.96 -0.73 -8.52
N LEU A 60 1.21 -0.72 -7.20
CA LEU A 60 1.23 -1.97 -6.42
C LEU A 60 -0.16 -2.61 -6.32
N ILE A 61 -1.21 -1.79 -6.16
CA ILE A 61 -2.60 -2.26 -6.14
C ILE A 61 -2.92 -2.95 -7.47
N GLN A 62 -2.69 -2.27 -8.61
CA GLN A 62 -2.93 -2.82 -9.94
C GLN A 62 -2.06 -4.05 -10.20
N TRP A 63 -0.76 -4.00 -9.88
CA TRP A 63 0.15 -5.12 -10.14
C TRP A 63 -0.26 -6.37 -9.35
N SER A 64 -0.69 -6.20 -8.10
CA SER A 64 -1.22 -7.31 -7.31
C SER A 64 -2.47 -7.90 -7.97
N TRP A 65 -3.39 -7.05 -8.42
CA TRP A 65 -4.63 -7.46 -9.08
C TRP A 65 -4.37 -8.27 -10.36
N GLU A 66 -3.46 -7.81 -11.23
CA GLU A 66 -3.09 -8.51 -12.47
C GLU A 66 -2.44 -9.88 -12.25
N LEU A 67 -1.98 -10.15 -11.03
CA LEU A 67 -1.40 -11.42 -10.61
C LEU A 67 -2.38 -12.28 -9.80
N ASP A 68 -3.67 -11.96 -9.83
CA ASP A 68 -4.72 -12.61 -9.02
C ASP A 68 -4.34 -12.61 -7.53
N ARG A 69 -3.78 -11.50 -7.07
CA ARG A 69 -3.43 -11.21 -5.68
C ARG A 69 -4.09 -9.92 -5.24
N ARG A 70 -4.09 -9.70 -3.92
CA ARG A 70 -4.65 -8.49 -3.34
C ARG A 70 -3.81 -8.06 -2.16
N LEU A 71 -3.42 -6.78 -2.13
CA LEU A 71 -2.76 -6.21 -0.95
C LEU A 71 -3.72 -6.22 0.22
N VAL A 72 -3.26 -6.57 1.41
CA VAL A 72 -4.08 -6.61 2.62
C VAL A 72 -3.31 -5.99 3.78
N ILE A 73 -4.04 -5.41 4.71
CA ILE A 73 -3.48 -4.99 6.00
C ILE A 73 -3.61 -6.18 6.95
N VAL A 74 -2.50 -6.57 7.56
CA VAL A 74 -2.43 -7.67 8.53
C VAL A 74 -2.04 -7.07 9.86
N GLY A 75 -2.84 -7.33 10.90
CA GLY A 75 -2.51 -6.89 12.26
C GLY A 75 -1.39 -7.73 12.87
N ARG A 76 -0.87 -7.29 14.02
CA ARG A 76 0.16 -8.03 14.78
C ARG A 76 -0.32 -9.41 15.26
N ASP A 77 -1.63 -9.57 15.43
CA ASP A 77 -2.32 -10.82 15.74
C ASP A 77 -2.37 -11.80 14.54
N GLY A 78 -1.89 -11.39 13.36
CA GLY A 78 -1.98 -12.18 12.14
C GLY A 78 -3.34 -12.08 11.45
N GLU A 79 -4.29 -11.36 12.04
CA GLU A 79 -5.64 -11.23 11.51
C GLU A 79 -5.67 -10.24 10.34
N LEU A 80 -6.41 -10.61 9.30
CA LEU A 80 -6.66 -9.73 8.17
C LEU A 80 -7.57 -8.59 8.61
N ARG A 81 -7.08 -7.36 8.50
CA ARG A 81 -7.88 -6.16 8.72
C ARG A 81 -8.70 -5.88 7.46
N ASN A 82 -9.80 -6.62 7.34
CA ASN A 82 -10.75 -6.49 6.25
C ASN A 82 -12.08 -5.94 6.78
N ASP A 83 -12.16 -4.61 6.89
CA ASP A 83 -13.46 -3.99 7.08
C ASP A 83 -14.34 -4.39 5.89
N SER A 84 -15.57 -4.85 6.16
CA SER A 84 -16.57 -5.31 5.17
C SER A 84 -17.07 -4.16 4.27
N LEU A 85 -16.15 -3.54 3.54
CA LEU A 85 -16.39 -2.41 2.68
C LEU A 85 -16.87 -2.90 1.33
N ARG A 86 -18.00 -2.35 0.92
CA ARG A 86 -18.52 -2.49 -0.45
C ARG A 86 -18.10 -1.28 -1.27
N GLN A 87 -17.87 -1.52 -2.56
CA GLN A 87 -17.68 -0.44 -3.53
C GLN A 87 -18.98 0.38 -3.61
N ARG A 88 -18.86 1.70 -3.58
CA ARG A 88 -20.02 2.60 -3.65
C ARG A 88 -20.47 2.77 -5.11
N PRO A 89 -21.75 3.05 -5.37
CA PRO A 89 -22.20 3.42 -6.71
C PRO A 89 -21.36 4.58 -7.28
N GLY A 90 -20.83 4.42 -8.49
CA GLY A 90 -19.98 5.43 -9.15
C GLY A 90 -18.54 5.55 -8.63
N GLU A 91 -18.14 4.79 -7.60
CA GLU A 91 -16.75 4.75 -7.14
C GLU A 91 -15.90 3.93 -8.11
N SER A 92 -14.74 4.45 -8.53
CA SER A 92 -13.82 3.65 -9.34
C SER A 92 -13.20 2.53 -8.50
N TRP A 93 -12.82 1.43 -9.15
CA TRP A 93 -12.16 0.30 -8.48
C TRP A 93 -10.89 0.74 -7.72
N GLU A 94 -10.11 1.64 -8.31
CA GLU A 94 -8.88 2.13 -7.67
C GLU A 94 -9.18 2.93 -6.39
N VAL A 95 -10.20 3.79 -6.41
CA VAL A 95 -10.61 4.55 -5.21
C VAL A 95 -11.11 3.59 -4.13
N PHE A 96 -11.89 2.58 -4.52
CA PHE A 96 -12.34 1.53 -3.61
C PHE A 96 -11.18 0.78 -2.95
N GLU A 97 -10.18 0.32 -3.72
CA GLU A 97 -9.02 -0.39 -3.18
C GLU A 97 -8.19 0.47 -2.23
N ARG A 98 -7.97 1.74 -2.57
CA ARG A 98 -7.27 2.68 -1.68
C ARG A 98 -8.06 2.89 -0.37
N ARG A 99 -9.38 3.03 -0.45
CA ARG A 99 -10.25 3.15 0.73
C ARG A 99 -10.22 1.89 1.59
N ARG A 100 -10.19 0.71 0.97
CA ARG A 100 -10.10 -0.57 1.67
C ARG A 100 -8.79 -0.71 2.45
N LEU A 101 -7.68 -0.18 1.95
CA LEU A 101 -6.41 -0.17 2.68
C LEU A 101 -6.35 0.89 3.79
N ALA A 102 -6.93 2.07 3.55
CA ALA A 102 -6.85 3.18 4.51
C ALA A 102 -7.84 3.06 5.69
N THR A 103 -9.03 2.50 5.45
CA THR A 103 -10.10 2.47 6.47
C THR A 103 -9.72 1.66 7.72
N PRO A 104 -9.15 0.45 7.60
CA PRO A 104 -8.78 -0.32 8.80
C PRO A 104 -7.68 0.37 9.61
N LEU A 105 -6.75 1.07 8.96
CA LEU A 105 -5.71 1.86 9.63
C LEU A 105 -6.31 3.07 10.37
N ARG A 106 -7.23 3.79 9.73
CA ARG A 106 -7.98 4.87 10.38
C ARG A 106 -8.77 4.36 11.60
N ASN A 107 -9.51 3.26 11.43
CA ASN A 107 -10.32 2.65 12.49
C ASN A 107 -9.44 2.21 13.65
N ARG A 108 -8.29 1.59 13.35
CA ARG A 108 -7.31 1.19 14.36
C ARG A 108 -6.76 2.39 15.14
N ARG A 109 -6.37 3.48 14.46
CA ARG A 109 -5.95 4.72 15.12
C ARG A 109 -7.05 5.24 16.06
N GLN A 110 -8.29 5.30 15.58
CA GLN A 110 -9.42 5.77 16.40
C GLN A 110 -9.68 4.88 17.61
N ALA A 111 -9.58 3.56 17.46
CA ALA A 111 -9.73 2.60 18.56
C ALA A 111 -8.62 2.74 19.62
N MET A 112 -7.45 3.28 19.25
CA MET A 112 -6.37 3.61 20.17
C MET A 112 -6.55 4.98 20.85
N GLY A 113 -7.62 5.73 20.54
CA GLY A 113 -7.82 7.09 21.03
C GLY A 113 -6.82 8.12 20.49
N MET A 114 -6.02 7.75 19.49
CA MET A 114 -4.90 8.55 18.99
C MET A 114 -5.38 9.63 18.02
N ALA A 115 -4.95 10.87 18.19
CA ALA A 115 -5.18 11.96 17.25
C ALA A 115 -4.33 11.79 15.98
N GLN A 116 -4.74 12.45 14.89
CA GLN A 116 -3.98 12.42 13.63
C GLN A 116 -2.59 13.06 13.75
N GLY A 117 -2.43 14.05 14.64
CA GLY A 117 -1.14 14.69 14.92
C GLY A 117 -0.16 13.72 15.58
N GLU A 118 -0.61 13.01 16.61
CA GLU A 118 0.21 12.00 17.30
C GLU A 118 0.68 10.89 16.34
N LEU A 119 -0.21 10.40 15.47
CA LEU A 119 0.19 9.44 14.44
C LEU A 119 1.20 10.05 13.44
N ALA A 120 0.99 11.31 13.06
CA ALA A 120 1.89 11.98 12.13
C ALA A 120 3.31 12.11 12.70
N ASP A 121 3.43 12.39 14.00
CA ASP A 121 4.71 12.43 14.71
C ASP A 121 5.40 11.05 14.71
N LEU A 122 4.64 9.97 14.97
CA LEU A 122 5.15 8.59 14.92
C LEU A 122 5.58 8.13 13.53
N VAL A 123 4.89 8.59 12.48
CA VAL A 123 5.18 8.22 11.08
C VAL A 123 6.28 9.12 10.49
N GLY A 124 6.49 10.33 11.03
CA GLY A 124 7.41 11.31 10.46
C GLY A 124 6.82 12.12 9.31
N VAL A 125 5.52 12.42 9.34
CA VAL A 125 4.84 13.24 8.32
C VAL A 125 4.04 14.37 8.95
N THR A 126 3.36 15.18 8.13
CA THR A 126 2.45 16.20 8.68
C THR A 126 1.10 15.58 9.02
N ARG A 127 0.39 16.17 9.99
CA ARG A 127 -1.00 15.82 10.31
C ARG A 127 -1.93 15.90 9.09
N ASP A 128 -1.71 16.88 8.21
CA ASP A 128 -2.43 17.00 6.93
C ASP A 128 -2.15 15.83 5.97
N SER A 129 -0.94 15.26 5.98
CA SER A 129 -0.64 14.04 5.22
C SER A 129 -1.50 12.87 5.69
N ILE A 130 -1.52 12.61 7.01
CA ILE A 130 -2.37 11.58 7.61
C ILE A 130 -3.84 11.82 7.27
N GLN A 131 -4.32 13.06 7.41
CA GLN A 131 -5.70 13.41 7.07
C GLN A 131 -6.03 13.10 5.60
N ARG A 132 -5.16 13.48 4.65
CA ARG A 132 -5.38 13.22 3.22
C ARG A 132 -5.34 11.74 2.88
N TRP A 133 -4.50 10.95 3.56
CA TRP A 133 -4.43 9.51 3.38
C TRP A 133 -5.69 8.81 3.92
N GLU A 134 -6.13 9.17 5.13
CA GLU A 134 -7.37 8.66 5.73
C GLU A 134 -8.63 9.02 4.93
N LEU A 135 -8.62 10.18 4.28
CA LEU A 135 -9.70 10.63 3.40
C LEU A 135 -9.57 10.10 1.96
N VAL A 136 -8.54 9.30 1.67
CA VAL A 136 -8.28 8.71 0.34
C VAL A 136 -8.13 9.78 -0.77
N ARG A 137 -7.76 11.02 -0.39
CA ARG A 137 -7.57 12.13 -1.33
C ARG A 137 -6.25 12.03 -2.06
N VAL A 138 -5.21 11.65 -1.33
CA VAL A 138 -3.86 11.43 -1.87
C VAL A 138 -3.36 10.10 -1.31
N PRO A 139 -2.96 9.14 -2.15
CA PRO A 139 -2.41 7.89 -1.67
C PRO A 139 -1.00 8.12 -1.08
N PRO A 140 -0.65 7.47 0.05
CA PRO A 140 0.73 7.45 0.50
C PRO A 140 1.65 6.75 -0.51
N ARG A 141 2.96 7.01 -0.43
CA ARG A 141 3.96 6.12 -1.04
C ARG A 141 3.84 4.74 -0.37
N PRO A 142 4.15 3.63 -1.06
CA PRO A 142 4.05 2.29 -0.47
C PRO A 142 4.79 2.14 0.87
N ILE A 143 6.02 2.64 0.94
CA ILE A 143 6.81 2.57 2.18
C ILE A 143 6.14 3.35 3.32
N ALA A 144 5.49 4.47 3.03
CA ALA A 144 4.76 5.24 4.04
C ALA A 144 3.48 4.53 4.50
N LEU A 145 2.79 3.80 3.61
CA LEU A 145 1.66 2.95 4.00
C LEU A 145 2.11 1.83 4.96
N ILE A 146 3.29 1.25 4.71
CA ILE A 146 3.88 0.21 5.57
C ILE A 146 4.22 0.77 6.95
N VAL A 147 4.90 1.92 7.00
CA VAL A 147 5.21 2.60 8.28
C VAL A 147 3.91 2.93 9.03
N TRP A 148 2.90 3.48 8.34
CA TRP A 148 1.60 3.76 8.94
C TRP A 148 0.96 2.51 9.56
N ALA A 149 0.93 1.39 8.82
CA ALA A 149 0.42 0.13 9.35
C ALA A 149 1.21 -0.34 10.57
N GLN A 150 2.54 -0.32 10.50
CA GLN A 150 3.42 -0.75 11.60
C GLN A 150 3.24 0.06 12.89
N LYS A 151 3.09 1.38 12.80
CA LYS A 151 2.88 2.23 14.00
C LYS A 151 1.54 1.99 14.69
N LEU A 152 0.60 1.33 14.01
CA LEU A 152 -0.73 1.00 14.55
C LEU A 152 -0.87 -0.47 15.02
N GLY A 153 0.15 -1.30 14.77
CA GLY A 153 0.16 -2.75 15.08
C GLY A 153 -0.80 -3.56 14.21
#